data_AF-A0A1C7W7W9-F1
#
_entry.id   AF-A0A1C7W7W9-F1
#
_cell.length_a   1.000
_cell.length_b   1.000
_cell.length_c   1.000
_cell.angle_alpha   90.00
_cell.angle_beta   90.00
_cell.angle_gamma   90.00
#
_symmetry.space_group_name_H-M   'P 1'
#
loop_
_entity.id
_entity.type
_entity.pdbx_description
1 polymer ?
#
loop_
_entity_poly.entity_id
_entity_poly.type
_entity_poly.pdbx_seq_one_letter_code
_entity_poly.pdbx_strand_id
1 'polypeptide(L)'
;MTQMVFRHGDSKKWKGVGYDFEVIPEDELQEYLDAGWFAHPDELLKSSAEPEPEPEPEPEPEPEPEPEPEPEPEPEPEPEPEPKKKPGRQKKVSTDEPNNEG
;
A
#
# COMPACT_ATOMS: atom_id res chain seq x y z
N MET A 1 -3.81 -13.91 -29.13
CA MET A 1 -5.00 -13.78 -28.27
C MET A 1 -6.19 -13.43 -29.18
N THR A 2 -7.45 -13.45 -28.71
CA THR A 2 -8.57 -12.97 -29.54
C THR A 2 -8.82 -11.49 -29.25
N GLN A 3 -8.91 -10.67 -30.29
CA GLN A 3 -9.17 -9.24 -30.20
C GLN A 3 -10.60 -8.95 -30.68
N MET A 4 -11.27 -8.00 -30.04
CA MET A 4 -12.55 -7.47 -30.51
C MET A 4 -12.27 -6.31 -31.48
N VAL A 5 -12.87 -6.38 -32.67
CA VAL A 5 -12.85 -5.28 -33.65
C VAL A 5 -14.25 -4.70 -33.80
N PHE A 6 -14.33 -3.43 -34.17
CA PHE A 6 -15.56 -2.64 -34.22
C PHE A 6 -15.70 -1.92 -35.56
N ARG A 7 -16.92 -1.71 -36.05
CA ARG A 7 -17.18 -0.91 -37.26
C ARG A 7 -18.45 -0.11 -37.08
N HIS A 8 -18.60 1.03 -37.77
CA HIS A 8 -19.89 1.69 -37.88
C HIS A 8 -20.92 0.73 -38.48
N GLY A 9 -22.05 0.58 -37.80
CA GLY A 9 -23.06 -0.43 -38.12
C GLY A 9 -24.41 -0.08 -37.50
N ASP A 10 -25.39 -0.97 -37.60
CA ASP A 10 -26.73 -0.73 -37.02
C ASP A 10 -27.10 -1.72 -35.92
N SER A 11 -26.28 -2.74 -35.71
CA SER A 11 -26.60 -3.89 -34.85
C SER A 11 -26.63 -3.53 -33.36
N LYS A 12 -25.78 -2.60 -32.89
CA LYS A 12 -25.84 -2.03 -31.54
C LYS A 12 -25.74 -0.52 -31.57
N LYS A 13 -26.57 0.17 -30.78
CA LYS A 13 -26.57 1.63 -30.67
C LYS A 13 -26.07 2.05 -29.30
N TRP A 14 -24.99 2.82 -29.24
CA TRP A 14 -24.46 3.41 -28.01
C TRP A 14 -24.20 4.90 -28.24
N LYS A 15 -24.70 5.75 -27.34
CA LYS A 15 -24.62 7.22 -27.45
C LYS A 15 -25.17 7.75 -28.79
N GLY A 16 -26.14 7.05 -29.38
CA GLY A 16 -26.74 7.42 -30.67
C GLY A 16 -25.94 6.99 -31.91
N VAL A 17 -24.75 6.41 -31.72
CA VAL A 17 -23.92 5.86 -32.80
C VAL A 17 -24.13 4.35 -32.88
N GLY A 18 -24.40 3.86 -34.08
CA GLY A 18 -24.52 2.44 -34.33
C GLY A 18 -23.16 1.79 -34.64
N TYR A 19 -22.91 0.60 -34.10
CA TYR A 19 -21.69 -0.17 -34.32
C TYR A 19 -21.95 -1.68 -34.40
N ASP A 20 -21.16 -2.33 -35.25
CA ASP A 20 -20.96 -3.79 -35.34
C ASP A 20 -19.66 -4.14 -34.60
N PHE A 21 -19.58 -5.33 -34.00
CA PHE A 21 -18.33 -5.85 -33.42
C PHE A 21 -18.14 -7.33 -33.78
N GLU A 22 -16.90 -7.73 -33.98
CA GLU A 22 -16.52 -9.09 -34.34
C GLU A 22 -15.30 -9.54 -33.51
N VAL A 23 -15.28 -10.80 -33.09
CA VAL A 23 -14.19 -11.35 -32.27
C VAL A 23 -13.29 -12.15 -33.20
N ILE A 24 -12.09 -11.66 -33.42
CA ILE A 24 -11.13 -12.22 -34.37
C ILE A 24 -9.85 -12.65 -33.65
N PRO A 25 -9.08 -13.60 -34.18
CA PRO A 25 -7.72 -13.83 -33.71
C PRO A 25 -6.83 -12.62 -34.06
N GLU A 26 -5.80 -12.38 -33.26
CA GLU A 26 -4.82 -11.30 -33.47
C GLU A 26 -4.11 -11.38 -34.84
N ASP A 27 -3.95 -12.59 -35.39
CA ASP A 27 -3.37 -12.82 -36.72
C ASP A 27 -4.23 -12.23 -37.85
N GLU A 28 -5.56 -12.12 -37.66
CA GLU A 28 -6.49 -11.53 -38.63
C GLU A 28 -6.72 -10.03 -38.37
N LEU A 29 -6.21 -9.48 -37.27
CA LEU A 29 -6.44 -8.08 -36.87
C LEU A 29 -6.08 -7.09 -37.97
N GLN A 30 -4.94 -7.29 -38.62
CA GLN A 30 -4.46 -6.39 -39.67
C GLN A 30 -5.41 -6.35 -40.87
N GLU A 31 -5.95 -7.50 -41.29
CA GLU A 31 -6.91 -7.58 -42.41
C GLU A 31 -8.20 -6.81 -42.09
N TYR A 32 -8.68 -6.92 -40.85
CA TYR A 32 -9.87 -6.19 -40.41
C TYR A 32 -9.61 -4.68 -40.30
N LEU A 33 -8.43 -4.27 -39.80
CA LEU A 33 -8.02 -2.86 -39.78
C LEU A 33 -7.96 -2.27 -41.20
N ASP A 34 -7.39 -3.00 -42.16
CA ASP A 34 -7.35 -2.61 -43.58
C ASP A 34 -8.74 -2.59 -44.22
N ALA A 35 -9.66 -3.45 -43.76
CA ALA A 35 -11.07 -3.46 -44.17
C ALA A 35 -11.90 -2.35 -43.49
N GLY A 36 -11.29 -1.48 -42.69
CA GLY A 36 -11.94 -0.35 -42.03
C GLY A 36 -12.68 -0.72 -40.75
N TRP A 37 -12.31 -1.82 -40.11
CA TRP A 37 -12.65 -2.08 -38.71
C TRP A 37 -11.64 -1.40 -37.78
N PHE A 38 -12.06 -1.14 -36.55
CA PHE A 38 -11.27 -0.48 -35.51
C PHE A 38 -10.94 -1.50 -34.43
N ALA A 39 -9.71 -1.47 -33.90
CA ALA A 39 -9.30 -2.36 -32.81
C ALA A 39 -9.98 -2.01 -31.47
N HIS A 40 -10.55 -0.79 -31.37
CA HIS A 40 -11.19 -0.27 -30.18
C HIS A 40 -12.47 0.52 -30.50
N PRO A 41 -13.48 0.48 -29.62
CA PRO A 41 -14.73 1.22 -29.80
C PRO A 41 -14.53 2.74 -29.62
N ASP A 42 -13.46 3.15 -28.95
CA ASP A 42 -13.10 4.57 -28.77
C ASP A 42 -12.79 5.28 -30.09
N GLU A 43 -12.30 4.56 -31.11
CA GLU A 43 -12.02 5.17 -32.42
C GLU A 43 -13.31 5.48 -33.19
N LEU A 44 -14.36 4.67 -33.00
CA LEU A 44 -15.69 4.97 -33.53
C LEU A 44 -16.29 6.21 -32.88
N LEU A 45 -16.11 6.34 -31.56
CA LEU A 45 -16.57 7.49 -30.80
C LEU A 45 -15.82 8.77 -31.23
N LYS A 46 -14.50 8.73 -31.36
CA LYS A 46 -13.70 9.88 -31.85
C LYS A 46 -14.03 10.33 -33.27
N SER A 47 -14.41 9.40 -34.15
CA SER A 47 -14.77 9.77 -35.53
C SER A 47 -16.19 10.34 -35.64
N SER A 48 -17.11 10.00 -34.73
CA SER A 48 -18.51 10.45 -34.79
C SER A 48 -18.85 11.56 -33.79
N ALA A 49 -18.14 11.63 -32.67
CA ALA A 49 -18.22 12.75 -31.74
C ALA A 49 -17.25 13.83 -32.23
N GLU A 50 -17.76 15.05 -32.32
CA GLU A 50 -16.96 16.28 -32.18
C GLU A 50 -15.82 16.04 -31.18
N PRO A 51 -14.57 16.48 -31.44
CA PRO A 51 -13.42 16.07 -30.63
C PRO A 51 -13.77 16.19 -29.15
N GLU A 52 -13.88 15.05 -28.46
CA GLU A 52 -14.06 15.07 -27.01
C GLU A 52 -12.92 15.94 -26.47
N PRO A 53 -13.20 16.88 -25.54
CA PRO A 53 -12.14 17.64 -24.91
C PRO A 53 -11.09 16.65 -24.42
N GLU A 54 -9.81 16.92 -24.72
CA GLU A 54 -8.71 16.08 -24.25
C GLU A 54 -8.98 15.69 -22.79
N PRO A 55 -8.85 14.40 -22.43
CA PRO A 55 -9.09 13.98 -21.06
C PRO A 55 -8.29 14.92 -20.17
N GLU A 56 -8.99 15.65 -19.28
CA GLU A 56 -8.31 16.54 -18.35
C GLU A 56 -7.20 15.74 -17.68
N PRO A 57 -5.98 16.28 -17.60
CA PRO A 57 -4.87 15.55 -16.98
C PRO A 57 -5.36 15.04 -15.63
N GLU A 58 -5.24 13.73 -15.40
CA GLU A 58 -5.60 13.13 -14.11
C GLU A 58 -4.95 13.98 -13.02
N PRO A 59 -5.69 14.38 -11.97
CA PRO A 59 -5.11 15.15 -10.89
C PRO A 59 -3.89 14.40 -10.37
N GLU A 60 -2.73 15.08 -10.32
CA GLU A 60 -1.52 14.47 -9.77
C GLU A 60 -1.85 13.87 -8.41
N PRO A 61 -1.41 12.63 -8.12
CA PRO A 61 -1.65 12.02 -6.83
C PRO A 61 -1.14 12.98 -5.75
N GLU A 62 -2.03 13.34 -4.81
CA GLU A 62 -1.64 14.19 -3.68
C GLU A 62 -0.40 13.57 -3.00
N PRO A 63 0.58 14.40 -2.59
CA PRO A 63 1.75 13.89 -1.90
C PRO A 63 1.30 13.11 -0.67
N GLU A 64 1.83 11.88 -0.51
CA GLU A 64 1.55 11.06 0.66
C GLU A 64 1.85 11.86 1.95
N PRO A 65 0.98 11.78 2.97
CA PRO A 65 1.24 12.45 4.24
C PRO A 65 2.56 11.94 4.81
N GLU A 66 3.42 12.88 5.26
CA GLU A 66 4.67 12.52 5.91
C GLU A 66 4.40 11.59 7.10
N PRO A 67 5.23 10.54 7.29
CA PRO A 67 5.09 9.63 8.42
C PRO A 67 5.16 10.41 9.73
N GLU A 68 4.22 10.13 10.65
CA GLU A 68 4.25 10.72 11.98
C GLU A 68 5.58 10.39 12.68
N PRO A 69 6.16 11.33 13.44
CA PRO A 69 7.39 11.10 14.18
C PRO A 69 7.21 9.92 15.14
N GLU A 70 8.20 9.02 15.18
CA GLU A 70 8.19 7.89 16.11
C GLU A 70 8.08 8.39 17.57
N PRO A 71 7.28 7.71 18.41
CA PRO A 71 7.16 8.07 19.81
C PRO A 71 8.52 8.01 20.50
N GLU A 72 8.84 9.02 21.31
CA GLU A 72 10.07 9.04 22.09
C GLU A 72 10.15 7.80 23.01
N PRO A 73 11.34 7.21 23.18
CA PRO A 73 11.52 6.04 24.03
C PRO A 73 11.12 6.37 25.47
N GLU A 74 10.39 5.46 26.10
CA GLU A 74 10.04 5.61 27.51
C GLU A 74 11.30 5.67 28.39
N PRO A 75 11.29 6.48 29.46
CA PRO A 75 12.42 6.59 30.36
C PRO A 75 12.72 5.24 31.02
N GLU A 76 14.01 4.90 31.11
CA GLU A 76 14.43 3.67 31.77
C GLU A 76 14.00 3.65 33.24
N PRO A 77 13.58 2.49 33.77
CA PRO A 77 13.19 2.35 35.16
C PRO A 77 14.35 2.67 36.10
N GLU A 78 14.08 3.44 37.15
CA GLU A 78 15.09 3.75 38.18
C GLU A 78 15.63 2.46 38.83
N PRO A 79 16.94 2.42 39.15
CA PRO A 79 17.54 1.26 39.78
C PRO A 79 16.92 0.99 41.15
N GLU A 80 16.61 -0.28 41.42
CA GLU A 80 16.10 -0.69 42.73
C GLU A 80 17.07 -0.36 43.87
N PRO A 81 16.57 0.06 45.04
CA PRO A 81 17.40 0.39 46.18
C PRO A 81 18.19 -0.83 46.68
N GLU A 82 19.51 -0.65 46.86
CA GLU A 82 20.35 -1.71 47.39
C GLU A 82 19.87 -2.19 48.77
N PRO A 83 19.86 -3.52 49.02
CA PRO A 83 19.49 -4.06 50.30
C PRO A 83 20.48 -3.61 51.37
N LYS A 84 19.98 -2.83 52.34
CA LYS A 84 20.74 -2.44 53.53
C LYS A 84 21.27 -3.69 54.23
N LYS A 85 22.59 -3.89 54.17
CA LYS A 85 23.29 -4.91 54.94
C LYS A 85 22.96 -4.70 56.41
N LYS A 86 22.21 -5.64 57.00
CA LYS A 86 21.95 -5.67 58.44
C LYS A 86 23.31 -5.63 59.16
N PRO A 87 23.51 -4.77 60.16
CA PRO A 87 24.76 -4.75 60.90
C PRO A 87 24.98 -6.15 61.50
N GLY A 88 26.09 -6.77 61.11
CA GLY A 88 26.52 -8.07 61.60
C GLY A 88 26.49 -8.05 63.12
N ARG A 89 25.74 -9.01 63.69
CA ARG A 89 25.65 -9.31 65.11
C ARG A 89 27.07 -9.28 65.69
N GLN A 90 27.37 -8.22 66.44
CA GLN A 90 28.69 -8.00 67.01
C GLN A 90 29.06 -9.23 67.83
N LYS A 91 30.23 -9.77 67.52
CA LYS A 91 30.93 -10.79 68.29
C LYS A 91 30.95 -10.34 69.74
N LYS A 92 30.19 -11.02 70.60
CA LYS A 92 30.39 -10.92 72.05
C LYS A 92 31.67 -11.70 72.34
N VAL A 93 32.77 -10.97 72.28
CA VAL A 93 34.03 -11.31 72.91
C VAL A 93 33.76 -11.43 74.41
N SER A 94 33.62 -12.66 74.90
CA SER A 94 33.71 -12.95 76.32
C SER A 94 35.15 -13.35 76.60
N THR A 95 35.95 -12.37 76.96
CA THR A 95 37.23 -12.53 77.66
C THR A 95 37.11 -11.78 78.99
N ASP A 96 37.78 -12.36 79.99
CA ASP A 96 38.11 -11.86 81.34
C ASP A 96 37.09 -12.20 82.45
N GLU A 97 37.25 -13.32 83.16
CA GLU A 97 38.12 -13.59 84.36
C GLU A 97 37.30 -13.40 85.67
N PRO A 98 37.72 -13.86 86.88
CA PRO A 98 38.64 -14.94 87.29
C PRO A 98 37.99 -15.84 88.39
N ASN A 99 38.76 -16.77 88.97
CA ASN A 99 38.87 -17.06 90.42
C ASN A 99 38.90 -18.57 90.79
N ASN A 100 40.12 -18.98 91.13
CA ASN A 100 40.58 -19.86 92.22
C ASN A 100 39.57 -20.62 93.12
N GLU A 101 40.05 -21.82 93.50
CA GLU A 101 39.92 -22.53 94.79
C GLU A 101 38.96 -23.74 94.87
N GLY A 102 39.53 -24.89 95.28
CA GLY A 102 38.88 -26.17 95.56
C GLY A 102 39.80 -27.37 95.42
#